data_AF-A0A522AP84-F1
#
_entry.id   AF-A0A522AP84-F1
#
_cell.length_a   1.000
_cell.length_b   1.000
_cell.length_c   1.000
_cell.angle_alpha   90.00
_cell.angle_beta   90.00
_cell.angle_gamma   90.00
#
_symmetry.space_group_name_H-M   'P 1'
#
loop_
_entity.id
_entity.type
_entity.pdbx_description
1 polymer ?
#
loop_
_entity_poly.entity_id
_entity_poly.type
_entity_poly.pdbx_seq_one_letter_code
_entity_poly.pdbx_strand_id
1 'polypeptide(L)'
;MAMDRLATLAAHEGDDGVTDWLQFLAARGGHLAGDLVLSFAETPADYDTLLADAALCDLGDLGAISLTGPDSAKFLQGQSTADFSALAPGGALRGACCNLQGRVFTSFVAAATDTGLLLV
;
A
#
# COMPACT_ATOMS: atom_id res chain seq x y z
N MET A 1 -5.61 -14.04 24.95
CA MET A 1 -4.67 -13.06 25.54
C MET A 1 -3.51 -12.83 24.56
N ALA A 2 -3.80 -12.32 23.37
CA ALA A 2 -2.79 -12.08 22.31
C ALA A 2 -3.17 -10.88 21.40
N MET A 3 -4.16 -10.08 21.79
CA MET A 3 -4.74 -9.00 20.96
C MET A 3 -4.27 -7.61 21.38
N ASP A 4 -3.39 -7.49 22.37
CA ASP A 4 -3.06 -6.21 23.03
C ASP A 4 -1.71 -5.61 22.56
N ARG A 5 -1.18 -6.03 21.40
CA ARG A 5 0.17 -5.61 20.94
C ARG A 5 0.26 -5.12 19.50
N LEU A 6 -0.87 -4.87 18.82
CA LEU A 6 -0.86 -4.31 17.46
C LEU A 6 -1.03 -2.77 17.42
N ALA A 7 -1.08 -2.10 18.58
CA ALA A 7 -1.39 -0.67 18.66
C ALA A 7 -0.15 0.26 18.70
N THR A 8 1.07 -0.20 18.46
CA THR A 8 2.23 0.70 18.49
C THR A 8 3.31 0.27 17.52
N LEU A 9 3.20 0.73 16.28
CA LEU A 9 4.38 0.99 15.45
C LEU A 9 4.08 2.19 14.54
N ALA A 10 4.00 3.36 15.16
CA ALA A 10 4.05 4.62 14.45
C ALA A 10 5.50 4.88 14.02
N ALA A 11 5.67 5.18 12.73
CA ALA A 11 6.66 6.09 12.16
C ALA A 11 8.02 6.18 12.89
N HIS A 12 8.97 5.34 12.49
CA HIS A 12 10.38 5.60 12.73
C HIS A 12 11.02 6.06 11.42
N GLU A 13 11.23 7.38 11.29
CA GLU A 13 11.98 7.99 10.19
C GLU A 13 13.47 7.72 10.40
N GLY A 14 14.03 6.83 9.56
CA GLY A 14 15.44 6.46 9.53
C GLY A 14 15.61 5.13 8.80
N ASP A 15 16.60 5.01 7.92
CA ASP A 15 16.96 3.82 7.11
C ASP A 15 17.05 2.51 7.95
N ASP A 16 17.24 2.65 9.26
CA ASP A 16 17.25 1.59 10.27
C ASP A 16 15.92 0.81 10.39
N GLY A 17 14.78 1.43 10.04
CA GLY A 17 13.45 0.84 10.23
C GLY A 17 13.10 -0.30 9.27
N VAL A 18 13.62 -0.26 8.03
CA VAL A 18 13.36 -1.31 7.03
C VAL A 18 14.12 -2.59 7.40
N THR A 19 15.37 -2.45 7.85
CA THR A 19 16.19 -3.58 8.27
C THR A 19 15.57 -4.29 9.48
N ASP A 20 15.05 -3.53 10.46
CA ASP A 20 14.37 -4.07 11.64
C ASP A 20 13.06 -4.80 11.28
N TRP A 21 12.29 -4.27 10.33
CA TRP A 21 11.05 -4.90 9.86
C TRP A 21 11.31 -6.20 9.09
N LEU A 22 12.26 -6.19 8.14
CA LEU A 22 12.61 -7.38 7.36
C LEU A 22 13.17 -8.49 8.26
N GLN A 23 13.97 -8.14 9.28
CA GLN A 23 14.42 -9.11 10.28
C GLN A 23 13.26 -9.67 11.11
N PHE A 24 12.30 -8.82 11.50
CA PHE A 24 11.11 -9.24 12.22
C PHE A 24 10.26 -10.24 11.42
N LEU A 25 10.12 -10.03 10.11
CA LEU A 25 9.41 -10.94 9.21
C LEU A 25 10.19 -12.22 8.94
N ALA A 26 11.51 -12.14 8.72
CA ALA A 26 12.39 -13.31 8.58
C ALA A 26 12.29 -14.25 9.79
N ALA A 27 12.28 -13.70 11.00
CA ALA A 27 12.14 -14.45 12.24
C ALA A 27 10.78 -15.17 12.38
N ARG A 28 9.77 -14.80 11.57
CA ARG A 28 8.43 -15.41 11.52
C ARG A 28 8.23 -16.34 10.32
N GLY A 29 9.31 -16.67 9.61
CA GLY A 29 9.26 -17.57 8.45
C GLY A 29 9.20 -16.83 7.11
N GLY A 30 9.34 -15.50 7.09
CA GLY A 30 9.44 -14.74 5.86
C GLY A 30 10.65 -15.17 5.02
N HIS A 31 10.41 -15.58 3.79
CA HIS A 31 11.43 -15.89 2.79
C HIS A 31 11.73 -14.64 1.99
N LEU A 32 12.97 -14.13 2.11
CA LEU A 32 13.39 -12.89 1.48
C LEU A 32 14.15 -13.13 0.18
N ALA A 33 13.96 -12.21 -0.77
CA ALA A 33 14.80 -12.05 -1.96
C ALA A 33 15.25 -10.58 -2.07
N GLY A 34 16.46 -10.30 -1.57
CA GLY A 34 16.89 -8.92 -1.35
C GLY A 34 16.06 -8.27 -0.23
N ASP A 35 15.49 -7.11 -0.53
CA ASP A 35 14.69 -6.32 0.43
C ASP A 35 13.19 -6.62 0.36
N LEU A 36 12.81 -7.72 -0.30
CA LEU A 36 11.42 -8.12 -0.50
C LEU A 36 11.12 -9.46 0.18
N VAL A 37 10.01 -9.55 0.91
CA VAL A 37 9.46 -10.81 1.39
C VAL A 37 8.60 -11.43 0.29
N LEU A 38 8.96 -12.65 -0.13
CA LEU A 38 8.25 -13.37 -1.20
C LEU A 38 7.12 -14.26 -0.67
N SER A 39 7.28 -14.83 0.52
CA SER A 39 6.29 -15.71 1.16
C SER A 39 6.67 -15.99 2.62
N PHE A 40 5.77 -16.63 3.37
CA PHE A 40 5.96 -17.19 4.71
C PHE A 40 5.87 -18.73 4.72
N ALA A 41 6.32 -19.36 3.63
CA ALA A 41 6.25 -20.79 3.34
C ALA A 41 4.86 -21.33 2.95
N GLU A 42 3.87 -20.44 2.75
CA GLU A 42 2.58 -20.79 2.19
C GLU A 42 2.65 -21.11 0.69
N THR A 43 1.68 -21.90 0.25
CA THR A 43 1.40 -22.15 -1.16
C THR A 43 0.00 -21.64 -1.50
N PRO A 44 -0.34 -21.46 -2.80
CA PRO A 44 -1.68 -21.06 -3.19
C PRO A 44 -2.81 -21.97 -2.69
N ALA A 45 -2.52 -23.23 -2.33
CA ALA A 45 -3.49 -24.15 -1.74
C ALA A 45 -3.89 -23.78 -0.30
N ASP A 46 -3.03 -23.03 0.39
CA ASP A 46 -3.24 -22.63 1.79
C ASP A 46 -4.08 -21.34 1.91
N TYR A 47 -4.25 -20.59 0.82
CA TYR A 47 -4.85 -19.25 0.82
C TYR A 47 -6.28 -19.22 1.35
N ASP A 48 -7.13 -20.17 0.97
CA ASP A 48 -8.52 -20.22 1.48
C ASP A 48 -8.56 -20.39 3.01
N THR A 49 -7.60 -21.15 3.56
CA THR A 49 -7.49 -21.36 5.01
C THR A 49 -6.90 -20.13 5.70
N LEU A 50 -5.90 -19.49 5.09
CA LEU A 50 -5.28 -18.26 5.62
C LEU A 50 -6.26 -17.08 5.62
N LEU A 51 -7.08 -16.96 4.58
CA LEU A 51 -8.09 -15.91 4.43
C LEU A 51 -9.36 -16.15 5.26
N ALA A 52 -9.50 -17.33 5.87
CA ALA A 52 -10.59 -17.60 6.81
C ALA A 52 -10.39 -16.89 8.16
N ASP A 53 -9.17 -16.43 8.47
CA ASP A 53 -8.85 -15.60 9.65
C ASP A 53 -8.03 -14.37 9.22
N ALA A 54 -7.57 -13.57 10.19
CA ALA A 54 -6.71 -12.43 9.95
C ALA A 54 -5.31 -12.88 9.50
N ALA A 55 -4.92 -12.48 8.28
CA ALA A 55 -3.57 -12.64 7.75
C ALA A 55 -2.82 -11.29 7.72
N LEU A 56 -1.51 -11.34 7.97
CA LEU A 56 -0.62 -10.20 7.78
C LEU A 56 0.07 -10.36 6.41
N CYS A 57 0.05 -9.31 5.61
CA CYS A 57 0.73 -9.27 4.32
C CYS A 57 1.73 -8.11 4.34
N ASP A 58 2.99 -8.40 3.98
CA ASP A 58 3.98 -7.37 3.74
C ASP A 58 3.69 -6.71 2.39
N LEU A 59 3.59 -5.38 2.38
CA LEU A 59 3.35 -4.57 1.18
C LEU A 59 4.51 -3.60 0.95
N GLY A 60 5.72 -3.97 1.40
CA GLY A 60 6.91 -3.13 1.32
C GLY A 60 7.39 -2.84 -0.11
N ASP A 61 6.91 -3.62 -1.08
CA ASP A 61 7.12 -3.39 -2.52
C ASP A 61 6.22 -2.29 -3.10
N LEU A 62 5.14 -1.91 -2.41
CA LEU A 62 4.27 -0.84 -2.88
C LEU A 62 4.89 0.53 -2.60
N GLY A 63 4.99 1.34 -3.65
CA GLY A 63 5.35 2.76 -3.52
C GLY A 63 4.12 3.60 -3.21
N ALA A 64 4.27 4.59 -2.33
CA ALA A 64 3.22 5.56 -2.07
C ALA A 64 3.65 6.98 -2.49
N ILE A 65 2.73 7.74 -3.08
CA ILE A 65 2.93 9.13 -3.49
C ILE A 65 1.87 10.00 -2.80
N SER A 66 2.31 10.99 -2.03
CA SER A 66 1.42 11.99 -1.44
C SER A 66 1.35 13.24 -2.33
N LEU A 67 0.12 13.67 -2.65
CA LEU A 67 -0.16 14.94 -3.30
C LEU A 67 -0.93 15.82 -2.32
N THR A 68 -0.30 16.92 -1.90
CA THR A 68 -0.85 17.83 -0.91
C THR A 68 -1.21 19.18 -1.52
N GLY A 69 -2.28 19.78 -1.03
CA GLY A 69 -2.73 21.11 -1.42
C GLY A 69 -4.15 21.11 -1.97
N PRO A 70 -4.80 22.29 -2.01
CA PRO A 70 -6.23 22.43 -2.29
C PRO A 70 -6.62 21.97 -3.70
N ASP A 71 -5.67 21.97 -4.64
CA ASP A 71 -5.91 21.60 -6.04
C ASP A 71 -5.46 20.17 -6.39
N SER A 72 -5.07 19.32 -5.42
CA SER A 72 -4.49 17.98 -5.68
C SER A 72 -5.42 17.09 -6.52
N ALA A 73 -6.71 17.06 -6.21
CA ALA A 73 -7.71 16.31 -6.98
C ALA A 73 -7.89 16.88 -8.39
N LYS A 74 -7.93 18.21 -8.50
CA LYS A 74 -8.06 18.91 -9.79
C LYS A 74 -6.85 18.68 -10.69
N PHE A 75 -5.65 18.63 -10.10
CA PHE A 75 -4.41 18.35 -10.82
C PHE A 75 -4.41 16.96 -11.45
N LEU A 76 -4.89 15.93 -10.73
CA LEU A 76 -4.96 14.57 -11.26
C LEU A 76 -6.13 14.32 -12.21
N GLN A 77 -7.14 15.20 -12.20
CA GLN A 77 -8.26 15.09 -13.12
C GLN A 77 -7.76 15.22 -14.57
N GLY A 78 -7.96 14.16 -15.36
CA GLY A 78 -7.47 14.09 -16.74
C GLY A 78 -6.01 13.66 -16.90
N GLN A 79 -5.27 13.41 -15.81
CA GLN A 79 -3.95 12.75 -15.85
C GLN A 79 -4.03 11.23 -15.65
N SER A 80 -5.16 10.77 -15.13
CA SER A 80 -5.44 9.35 -14.92
C SER A 80 -6.86 9.02 -15.41
N THR A 81 -7.18 7.73 -15.40
CA THR A 81 -8.52 7.22 -15.72
C THR A 81 -9.55 7.46 -14.62
N ALA A 82 -9.14 7.88 -13.43
CA ALA A 82 -10.03 8.07 -12.29
C ALA A 82 -10.78 9.41 -12.34
N ASP A 83 -12.03 9.39 -11.85
CA ASP A 83 -12.80 10.59 -11.58
C ASP A 83 -12.66 11.01 -10.11
N PHE A 84 -11.75 11.95 -9.84
CA PHE A 84 -11.50 12.43 -8.47
C PHE A 84 -12.63 13.30 -7.93
N SER A 85 -13.57 13.74 -8.76
CA SER A 85 -14.76 14.44 -8.27
C SER A 85 -15.72 13.54 -7.48
N ALA A 86 -15.62 12.22 -7.68
CA ALA A 86 -16.40 11.21 -6.97
C ALA A 86 -15.74 10.73 -5.67
N LEU A 87 -14.54 11.22 -5.34
CA LEU A 87 -13.81 10.79 -4.14
C LEU A 87 -14.31 11.54 -2.90
N ALA A 88 -15.03 10.83 -2.02
CA ALA A 88 -15.45 11.36 -0.74
C ALA A 88 -14.28 11.41 0.27
N PRO A 89 -14.31 12.34 1.26
CA PRO A 89 -13.35 12.33 2.38
C PRO A 89 -13.30 10.97 3.09
N GLY A 90 -12.10 10.46 3.35
CA GLY A 90 -11.88 9.12 3.91
C GLY A 90 -12.20 7.96 2.95
N GLY A 91 -12.64 8.26 1.73
CA GLY A 91 -12.88 7.28 0.68
C GLY A 91 -11.62 6.91 -0.08
N ALA A 92 -11.74 5.88 -0.90
CA ALA A 92 -10.71 5.46 -1.85
C ALA A 92 -11.33 5.13 -3.21
N LEU A 93 -10.57 5.34 -4.27
CA LEU A 93 -10.92 4.95 -5.64
C LEU A 93 -9.74 4.27 -6.33
N ARG A 94 -10.02 3.55 -7.41
CA ARG A 94 -8.98 2.95 -8.26
C ARG A 94 -8.83 3.76 -9.53
N GLY A 95 -7.58 3.87 -9.99
CA GLY A 95 -7.26 4.58 -11.22
C GLY A 95 -6.02 3.99 -11.89
N ALA A 96 -5.75 4.48 -13.09
CA ALA A 96 -4.55 4.16 -13.83
C ALA A 96 -4.01 5.41 -14.51
N CYS A 97 -2.69 5.57 -14.49
CA CYS A 97 -2.03 6.60 -15.30
C CYS A 97 -1.76 6.02 -16.69
N CYS A 98 -2.09 6.82 -17.70
CA CYS A 98 -1.90 6.47 -19.10
C CYS A 98 -0.87 7.39 -19.74
N ASN A 99 -0.15 6.90 -20.74
CA ASN A 99 0.65 7.74 -21.60
C ASN A 99 -0.22 8.47 -22.65
N LEU A 100 0.39 9.34 -23.46
CA LEU A 100 -0.31 10.12 -24.50
C LEU A 100 -1.01 9.27 -25.58
N GLN A 101 -0.70 7.98 -25.67
CA GLN A 101 -1.36 7.03 -26.58
C GLN A 101 -2.53 6.29 -25.92
N GLY A 102 -2.85 6.61 -24.66
CA GLY A 102 -3.88 5.93 -23.87
C GLY A 102 -3.44 4.57 -23.32
N ARG A 103 -2.15 4.22 -23.35
CA ARG A 103 -1.65 2.96 -22.77
C ARG A 103 -1.40 3.15 -21.27
N VAL A 104 -1.93 2.25 -20.47
CA VAL A 104 -1.66 2.19 -19.03
C VAL A 104 -0.19 1.89 -18.78
N PHE A 105 0.44 2.66 -17.89
CA PHE A 105 1.81 2.37 -17.42
C PHE A 105 1.89 2.12 -15.92
N THR A 106 0.90 2.55 -15.14
CA THR A 106 0.74 2.16 -13.73
C THR A 106 -0.73 2.26 -13.30
N SER A 107 -1.11 1.43 -12.33
CA SER A 107 -2.40 1.49 -11.63
C SER A 107 -2.20 1.83 -10.17
N PHE A 108 -3.19 2.46 -9.56
CA PHE A 108 -3.12 2.88 -8.17
C PHE A 108 -4.50 2.79 -7.49
N VAL A 109 -4.46 2.78 -6.17
CA VAL A 109 -5.55 3.18 -5.28
C VAL A 109 -5.25 4.58 -4.78
N ALA A 110 -6.17 5.51 -4.99
CA ALA A 110 -6.08 6.85 -4.42
C ALA A 110 -7.01 6.95 -3.21
N ALA A 111 -6.50 7.42 -2.08
CA ALA A 111 -7.25 7.69 -0.86
C ALA A 111 -7.28 9.20 -0.58
N ALA A 112 -8.44 9.69 -0.14
CA ALA A 112 -8.56 11.05 0.36
C ALA A 112 -7.94 11.18 1.76
N THR A 113 -7.17 12.24 1.97
CA THR A 113 -6.54 12.60 3.24
C THR A 113 -6.91 14.02 3.63
N ASP A 114 -6.63 14.43 4.87
CA ASP A 114 -6.93 15.77 5.35
C ASP A 114 -6.20 16.87 4.57
N THR A 115 -5.06 16.56 3.96
CA THR A 115 -4.20 17.52 3.25
C THR A 115 -4.21 17.36 1.73
N GLY A 116 -4.93 16.38 1.18
CA GLY A 116 -4.95 16.07 -0.24
C GLY A 116 -5.20 14.59 -0.54
N LEU A 117 -4.31 13.97 -1.31
CA LEU A 117 -4.44 12.59 -1.79
C LEU A 117 -3.20 11.75 -1.46
N LEU A 118 -3.43 10.46 -1.22
CA LEU A 118 -2.39 9.44 -1.17
C LEU A 118 -2.65 8.43 -2.30
N LEU A 119 -1.66 8.20 -3.17
CA LEU A 119 -1.71 7.17 -4.21
C LEU A 119 -0.79 6.03 -3.79
N VAL A 120 -1.31 4.81 -3.85
CA VAL A 120 -0.59 3.55 -3.57
C VAL A 120 -0.78 2.60 -4.75
#